data_AF-A0AAW6XIF8-F1
#
_entry.id   AF-A0AAW6XIF8-F1
#
_cell.length_a   1.000
_cell.length_b   1.000
_cell.length_c   1.000
_cell.angle_alpha   90.00
_cell.angle_beta   90.00
_cell.angle_gamma   90.00
#
_symmetry.space_group_name_H-M   'P 1'
#
loop_
_entity.id
_entity.type
_entity.pdbx_description
1 polymer ?
#
loop_
_entity_poly.entity_id
_entity_poly.type
_entity_poly.pdbx_seq_one_letter_code
_entity_poly.pdbx_strand_id
1 'polypeptide(L)' 'MEKVGFDKVEIDPMGNVLGYIGHGPRLVAMDAHIDTVGIGNIKNWDFDPYEGMETDELIGGRGTSDQEGG' A
#
# COMPACT_ATOMS: atom_id res chain seq x y z
N MET A 1 -12.51 -1.57 -1.04
CA MET A 1 -13.24 -0.83 0.00
C MET A 1 -14.75 -1.12 -0.04
N GLU A 2 -15.43 -0.95 -1.19
CA GLU A 2 -16.88 -1.25 -1.30
C GLU A 2 -17.25 -2.68 -0.90
N LYS A 3 -16.55 -3.69 -1.45
CA LYS A 3 -16.80 -5.12 -1.15
C LYS A 3 -16.60 -5.49 0.33
N VAL A 4 -15.82 -4.70 1.07
CA VAL A 4 -15.49 -4.94 2.48
C VAL A 4 -16.27 -4.01 3.42
N GLY A 5 -17.31 -3.33 2.92
CA GLY A 5 -18.32 -2.66 3.75
C GLY A 5 -17.96 -1.26 4.24
N PHE A 6 -17.12 -0.52 3.51
CA PHE A 6 -16.91 0.90 3.79
C PHE A 6 -18.22 1.69 3.55
N ASP A 7 -18.53 2.66 4.41
CA ASP A 7 -19.75 3.47 4.32
C ASP A 7 -19.74 4.42 3.11
N LYS A 8 -18.53 4.87 2.73
CA LYS A 8 -18.30 5.76 1.60
C LYS A 8 -16.95 5.50 0.98
N VAL A 9 -16.89 5.52 -0.35
CA VAL A 9 -15.65 5.44 -1.14
C VAL A 9 -15.71 6.54 -2.20
N GLU A 10 -14.67 7.35 -2.28
CA GLU A 10 -14.54 8.41 -3.27
C GLU A 10 -13.18 8.36 -3.94
N ILE A 11 -13.14 8.78 -5.20
CA ILE A 11 -11.90 9.05 -5.92
C ILE A 11 -11.86 10.55 -6.15
N ASP A 12 -10.81 11.21 -5.66
CA ASP A 12 -10.64 12.64 -5.87
C ASP A 12 -10.13 12.96 -7.29
N PRO A 13 -10.12 14.24 -7.72
CA PRO A 13 -9.62 14.61 -9.04
C PRO A 13 -8.12 14.33 -9.28
N MET A 14 -7.33 14.09 -8.24
CA MET A 14 -5.92 13.70 -8.33
C MET A 14 -5.74 12.19 -8.46
N GLY A 15 -6.79 11.40 -8.25
CA GLY A 15 -6.79 9.94 -8.34
C GLY A 15 -6.58 9.24 -7.00
N ASN A 16 -6.59 9.96 -5.88
CA ASN A 16 -6.50 9.34 -4.55
C ASN A 16 -7.82 8.64 -4.21
N VAL A 17 -7.73 7.52 -3.49
CA VAL A 17 -8.90 6.76 -3.03
C VAL A 17 -9.14 7.05 -1.54
N LEU A 18 -10.30 7.63 -1.22
CA LEU A 18 -10.69 7.95 0.14
C LEU A 18 -11.79 7.00 0.58
N GLY A 19 -11.52 6.23 1.64
CA GLY A 19 -12.48 5.32 2.27
C GLY A 19 -12.88 5.81 3.66
N TYR A 20 -14.17 5.75 3.97
CA TYR A 20 -14.71 6.16 5.26
C TYR A 20 -15.49 5.01 5.93
N ILE A 21 -15.30 4.87 7.25
CA ILE A 21 -16.05 3.96 8.12
C ILE A 21 -16.48 4.73 9.38
N GLY A 22 -17.77 4.67 9.72
CA GLY A 22 -18.36 5.27 10.90
C GLY A 22 -18.83 6.71 10.72
N HIS A 23 -19.61 7.19 11.70
CA HIS A 23 -20.29 8.49 11.69
C HIS A 23 -20.10 9.26 13.01
N GLY A 24 -19.05 8.92 13.78
CA GLY A 24 -18.77 9.52 15.08
C GLY A 24 -18.22 10.95 15.00
N PRO A 25 -18.19 11.70 16.12
CA PRO A 25 -17.70 13.08 16.14
C PRO A 25 -16.17 13.19 16.09
N ARG A 26 -15.43 12.07 16.09
CA ARG A 26 -13.97 12.02 16.05
C ARG A 26 -13.54 11.33 14.76
N LEU A 27 -12.64 11.98 14.01
CA LEU A 27 -12.05 11.45 12.79
C LEU A 27 -10.64 10.94 13.09
N VAL A 28 -10.34 9.71 12.69
CA VAL A 28 -9.00 9.13 12.66
C VAL A 28 -8.67 8.87 11.20
N ALA A 29 -7.52 9.32 10.74
CA ALA A 29 -7.07 9.14 9.36
C ALA A 29 -5.92 8.13 9.34
N MET A 30 -6.01 7.16 8.43
CA MET A 30 -4.88 6.35 7.98
C MET A 30 -4.56 6.82 6.58
N ASP A 31 -3.34 7.27 6.35
CA ASP A 31 -2.87 7.76 5.08
C ASP A 31 -1.83 6.78 4.53
N ALA A 32 -1.85 6.55 3.22
CA ALA A 32 -0.92 5.65 2.58
C ALA A 32 -0.65 6.01 1.11
N HIS A 33 0.45 5.49 0.57
CA HIS A 33 0.81 5.60 -0.85
C HIS A 33 1.02 4.22 -1.48
N ILE A 34 0.82 4.13 -2.79
CA ILE A 34 0.98 2.89 -3.57
C ILE A 34 2.16 2.96 -4.55
N ASP A 35 2.74 4.14 -4.74
CA ASP A 35 3.86 4.30 -5.63
C ASP A 35 5.15 3.87 -4.95
N THR A 36 6.14 3.49 -5.76
CA THR A 36 7.42 3.04 -5.25
C THR A 36 8.54 3.66 -6.08
N VAL A 37 9.71 3.84 -5.46
CA VAL A 37 10.91 4.29 -6.17
C VAL A 37 11.37 3.25 -7.19
N GLY A 38 12.13 3.65 -8.22
CA GLY A 38 12.69 2.68 -9.17
C GLY A 38 13.64 1.66 -8.51
N ILE A 39 13.70 0.42 -9.01
CA ILE A 39 14.53 -0.66 -8.45
C ILE A 39 16.04 -0.49 -8.65
N GLY A 40 16.47 0.50 -9.43
CA GLY A 40 17.85 0.63 -9.87
C GLY A 40 18.28 -0.53 -10.78
N ASN A 41 19.52 -1.00 -10.60
CA ASN A 41 20.06 -2.11 -11.38
C ASN A 41 19.61 -3.46 -10.81
N ILE A 42 18.81 -4.22 -11.57
CA ILE A 42 18.27 -5.52 -11.15
C ILE A 42 19.35 -6.54 -10.75
N LYS A 43 20.57 -6.44 -11.31
CA LYS A 43 21.68 -7.33 -10.96
C LYS A 43 22.21 -7.14 -9.52
N ASN A 44 21.82 -6.06 -8.85
CA ASN A 44 22.17 -5.82 -7.44
C ASN A 44 21.18 -6.47 -6.47
N TRP A 45 20.09 -7.06 -6.97
CA TRP A 45 19.12 -7.76 -6.16
C TRP A 45 19.44 -9.26 -6.14
N ASP A 46 19.30 -9.88 -4.97
CA ASP A 46 19.50 -11.33 -4.79
C ASP A 46 18.28 -12.16 -5.25
N PHE A 47 17.15 -11.50 -5.49
CA PHE A 47 15.88 -12.07 -5.95
C PHE A 47 15.15 -11.05 -6.84
N ASP A 48 14.09 -11.46 -7.55
CA ASP A 48 13.30 -10.53 -8.36
C ASP A 48 12.45 -9.63 -7.44
N PRO A 49 12.68 -8.30 -7.41
CA PRO A 49 11.95 -7.39 -6.52
C PRO A 49 10.46 -7.20 -6.88
N TYR A 50 10.01 -7.65 -8.05
CA TYR A 50 8.61 -7.59 -8.48
C TYR A 50 7.85 -8.89 -8.16
N GLU A 51 8.51 -10.04 -8.21
CA GLU A 51 7.92 -11.31 -7.75
C GLU A 51 7.92 -11.37 -6.22
N GLY A 52 8.91 -10.72 -5.59
CA GLY A 52 9.11 -10.72 -4.16
C GLY A 52 9.74 -12.02 -3.66
N MET A 53 9.99 -12.07 -2.35
CA MET A 53 10.41 -13.28 -1.65
C MET A 53 9.81 -13.33 -0.25
N GLU A 54 9.67 -14.54 0.27
CA GLU A 54 9.25 -14.78 1.64
C GLU A 54 10.07 -15.93 2.22
N THR A 55 10.49 -15.78 3.47
CA THR A 55 11.06 -16.82 4.32
C THR A 55 10.32 -16.81 5.66
N ASP A 56 10.64 -17.76 6.56
CA ASP A 56 10.08 -17.78 7.91
C ASP A 56 10.36 -16.49 8.72
N GLU A 57 11.35 -15.68 8.30
CA GLU A 57 11.80 -14.50 9.03
C GLU A 57 11.67 -13.19 8.24
N LEU A 58 11.54 -13.23 6.90
CA LEU A 58 11.67 -12.06 6.04
C LEU A 58 10.64 -12.06 4.92
N ILE A 59 10.12 -10.88 4.62
CA ILE A 59 9.40 -10.58 3.38
C ILE A 59 10.23 -9.54 2.62
N GLY A 60 10.50 -9.79 1.34
CA GLY A 60 11.31 -8.94 0.49
C GLY A 60 10.61 -8.60 -0.82
N GLY A 61 10.84 -7.38 -1.30
CA GLY A 61 10.25 -6.85 -2.53
C GLY A 61 10.39 -5.35 -2.59
N ARG A 62 10.20 -4.78 -3.77
CA ARG A 62 10.04 -3.32 -3.89
C ARG A 62 8.70 -2.94 -3.27
N GLY A 63 8.70 -1.93 -2.40
CA GLY A 63 7.48 -1.45 -1.76
C GLY A 63 7.11 -2.17 -0.47
N THR A 64 7.71 -3.35 -0.20
CA THR A 64 7.37 -4.17 0.98
C THR A 64 7.46 -3.41 2.29
N SER A 65 8.48 -2.57 2.48
CA SER A 65 8.60 -1.71 3.67
C SER A 65 8.09 -0.29 3.47
N ASP A 66 8.13 0.26 2.25
CA ASP A 66 7.71 1.63 1.92
C ASP A 66 6.84 1.60 0.66
N GLN A 67 5.53 1.45 0.79
CA GLN A 67 4.82 1.19 2.05
C GLN A 67 3.66 0.20 1.89
N GLU A 68 3.74 -0.68 0.90
CA GLU A 68 2.68 -1.61 0.55
C GLU A 68 2.47 -2.70 1.63
N GLY A 69 3.43 -2.89 2.54
CA GLY A 69 3.27 -3.76 3.70
C GLY A 69 2.71 -3.07 4.96
N GLY A 70 2.61 -1.73 4.95
CA GLY A 70 2.14 -0.92 6.08
C GLY A 70 0.62 -0.78 6.18
#